data_AF-A0A7X8HJF7-F1
#
_entry.id   AF-A0A7X8HJF7-F1
#
_cell.length_a   1.000
_cell.length_b   1.000
_cell.length_c   1.000
_cell.angle_alpha   90.00
_cell.angle_beta   90.00
_cell.angle_gamma   90.00
#
_symmetry.space_group_name_H-M   'P 1'
#
loop_
_entity.id
_entity.type
_entity.pdbx_description
1 polymer ?
#
loop_
_entity_poly.entity_id
_entity_poly.type
_entity_poly.pdbx_seq_one_letter_code
_entity_poly.pdbx_strand_id
1 'polypeptide(L)' 'DDLGADSLDMVELVMALEDEFETEIPDEEAEKITTVQQAVNYINANSEQ' A
#
# COMPACT_ATOMS: atom_id res chain seq x y z
N ASP A 1 -11.72 -8.91 -6.88
CA ASP A 1 -11.37 -9.38 -5.53
C ASP A 1 -9.95 -9.91 -5.52
N ASP A 2 -8.98 -9.03 -5.74
CA ASP A 2 -7.61 -9.41 -6.13
C ASP A 2 -6.63 -9.47 -4.93
N LEU A 3 -7.13 -9.28 -3.71
CA LEU A 3 -6.37 -9.45 -2.47
C LEU A 3 -7.07 -10.37 -1.46
N GLY A 4 -8.39 -10.59 -1.57
CA GLY A 4 -9.15 -11.45 -0.64
C GLY A 4 -8.97 -11.08 0.83
N ALA A 5 -8.41 -9.90 1.09
CA ALA A 5 -7.91 -9.44 2.36
C ALA A 5 -9.03 -8.60 2.98
N ASP A 6 -9.41 -8.92 4.21
CA ASP A 6 -10.38 -8.12 4.93
C ASP A 6 -9.80 -6.71 5.15
N SER A 7 -10.64 -5.72 5.45
CA SER A 7 -10.19 -4.33 5.58
C SER A 7 -9.07 -4.12 6.62
N LEU A 8 -8.86 -5.07 7.53
CA LEU A 8 -7.75 -5.08 8.48
C LEU A 8 -6.43 -5.56 7.86
N ASP A 9 -6.47 -6.56 6.98
CA ASP A 9 -5.30 -7.12 6.32
C ASP A 9 -4.65 -6.08 5.39
N MET A 10 -5.48 -5.20 4.79
CA MET A 10 -5.01 -4.09 3.96
C MET A 10 -4.25 -3.03 4.77
N VAL A 11 -4.70 -2.75 6.00
CA VAL A 11 -4.03 -1.81 6.89
C VAL A 11 -2.66 -2.34 7.32
N GLU A 12 -2.57 -3.64 7.65
CA GLU A 12 -1.31 -4.26 8.03
C GLU A 12 -0.32 -4.31 6.85
N LEU A 13 -0.80 -4.58 5.64
CA LEU A 13 0.01 -4.53 4.42
C LEU A 13 0.58 -3.12 4.16
N VAL A 14 -0.25 -2.08 4.29
CA VAL A 14 0.18 -0.68 4.09
C VAL A 14 1.23 -0.29 5.13
N MET A 15 1.00 -0.58 6.41
CA MET A 15 2.00 -0.30 7.47
C MET A 15 3.33 -1.02 7.23
N ALA A 16 3.29 -2.28 6.79
CA ALA A 16 4.52 -3.01 6.47
C ALA A 16 5.28 -2.42 5.28
N LEU A 17 4.56 -1.87 4.29
CA LEU A 17 5.15 -1.20 3.14
C LEU A 17 5.74 0.17 3.53
N GLU A 18 5.06 0.92 4.40
CA GLU A 18 5.57 2.17 4.96
C GLU A 18 6.89 1.96 5.71
N ASP A 19 6.95 0.94 6.58
CA ASP A 19 8.16 0.61 7.34
C ASP A 19 9.31 0.09 6.44
N GLU A 20 9.03 -0.80 5.48
CA GLU A 20 10.07 -1.40 4.62
C GLU A 20 10.67 -0.38 3.64
N PHE A 21 9.87 0.55 3.14
CA PHE A 21 10.30 1.55 2.16
C PHE A 21 10.56 2.93 2.78
N GLU A 22 10.50 3.05 4.11
CA GLU A 22 10.60 4.30 4.87
C GLU A 22 9.72 5.42 4.25
N THR A 23 8.50 5.06 3.87
CA THR A 23 7.54 5.94 3.18
C THR A 23 6.29 6.14 4.04
N GLU A 24 5.45 7.09 3.66
CA GLU A 24 4.21 7.40 4.36
C GLU A 24 3.08 7.43 3.32
N ILE A 25 2.12 6.52 3.45
CA ILE A 25 1.00 6.36 2.51
C ILE A 25 -0.25 6.95 3.18
N PRO A 26 -0.80 8.05 2.65
CA PRO A 26 -2.02 8.65 3.21
C PRO A 26 -3.19 7.65 3.16
N ASP A 27 -4.04 7.64 4.19
CA ASP A 27 -5.23 6.79 4.26
C ASP A 27 -6.10 6.89 2.99
N GLU A 28 -6.26 8.10 2.42
CA GLU A 28 -7.03 8.31 1.19
C GLU A 28 -6.44 7.59 -0.04
N GLU A 29 -5.12 7.39 -0.08
CA GLU A 29 -4.44 6.66 -1.13
C GLU A 29 -4.42 5.15 -0.81
N ALA A 30 -4.24 4.78 0.46
CA ALA A 30 -4.36 3.41 0.94
C ALA A 30 -5.73 2.80 0.62
N GLU A 31 -6.83 3.55 0.79
CA GLU A 31 -8.19 3.13 0.43
C GLU A 31 -8.37 2.88 -1.08
N LYS A 32 -7.56 3.53 -1.94
CA LYS A 32 -7.60 3.34 -3.40
C LYS A 32 -6.75 2.16 -3.85
N ILE A 33 -5.82 1.69 -3.02
CA ILE A 33 -5.02 0.50 -3.26
C ILE A 33 -5.90 -0.72 -2.98
N THR A 34 -6.39 -1.34 -4.04
CA THR A 34 -7.26 -2.53 -3.97
C THR A 34 -6.58 -3.79 -4.49
N THR A 35 -5.38 -3.63 -5.07
CA THR A 35 -4.57 -4.71 -5.66
C THR A 35 -3.12 -4.53 -5.27
N VAL A 36 -2.37 -5.63 -5.19
CA VAL A 36 -0.92 -5.60 -4.93
C VAL A 36 -0.19 -4.77 -5.98
N GLN A 37 -0.64 -4.82 -7.24
CA GLN A 37 -0.05 -4.03 -8.31
C GLN A 37 -0.18 -2.52 -8.07
N GLN A 38 -1.30 -2.05 -7.51
CA GLN A 38 -1.46 -0.63 -7.17
C GLN A 38 -0.53 -0.21 -6.05
N ALA A 39 -0.36 -1.04 -5.02
CA ALA A 39 0.59 -0.79 -3.93
C ALA A 39 2.02 -0.66 -4.47
N VAL A 40 2.44 -1.62 -5.30
CA VAL A 40 3.77 -1.63 -5.93
C VAL A 40 3.96 -0.41 -6.84
N ASN A 41 2.94 -0.02 -7.60
CA ASN A 41 3.01 1.16 -8.45
C ASN A 41 3.12 2.45 -7.62
N TYR A 42 2.37 2.54 -6.52
CA TYR A 42 2.41 3.69 -5.62
C TYR A 42 3.80 3.85 -4.99
N ILE A 43 4.35 2.75 -4.49
CA ILE A 43 5.70 2.73 -3.92
C ILE A 43 6.70 3.14 -4.99
N ASN A 44 6.73 2.49 -6.16
CA ASN A 44 7.68 2.84 -7.23
C ASN A 44 7.58 4.30 -7.70
N ALA A 45 6.40 4.92 -7.62
CA ALA A 45 6.20 6.32 -8.00
C ALA A 45 6.68 7.31 -6.91
N ASN A 46 6.65 6.91 -5.63
CA ASN A 46 7.06 7.74 -4.49
C ASN A 46 8.47 7.39 -3.97
N SER A 47 8.98 6.21 -4.30
CA SER A 47 10.38 5.81 -4.14
C SER A 47 11.17 6.37 -5.33
N GLU A 48 11.24 7.69 -5.42
CA GLU A 48 12.35 8.30 -6.16
C GLU A 48 13.65 7.96 -5.41
N GLN A 49 14.67 7.57 -6.18
CA GLN A 49 16.03 7.27 -5.70
C GLN A 49 16.64 8.41 -4.88
#